data_AF-A0A504J9L2-F1
#
_entry.id   AF-A0A504J9L2-F1
#
_cell.length_a   1.000
_cell.length_b   1.000
_cell.length_c   1.000
_cell.angle_alpha   90.00
_cell.angle_beta   90.00
_cell.angle_gamma   90.00
#
_symmetry.space_group_name_H-M   'P 1'
#
loop_
_entity.id
_entity.type
_entity.pdbx_description
1 polymer ?
#
loop_
_entity_poly.entity_id
_entity_poly.type
_entity_poly.pdbx_seq_one_letter_code
_entity_poly.pdbx_strand_id
1 'polypeptide(L)'
;MKTRKIRYLLLILLFSVTIYGQINQTLSQQLWKQVQSCHNSLEDVDDDGKIDYDEIIDDSKNGYLKIAGGWPTCGCSCESIAGAYRKKSGQYLFIQKSYWECSWKREFSSSDQFTTIFPFDLEKDGFFSQDIESFNQTATFYVDLEIPRKGTDTKVFLKTIPFGLDIKNKGNIVFGYSEESHTSNYNQLYQISKIVREIKNPKTLQYILKNQFDNISESDAALVYETIDKTDQGFKNKMELVSMLQELKQKYDLFTKIKHQWLLLGWDRTTGAFYIKEKGNRPEAVTFREFLMNNQFWSPMC
;
A
#
# COMPACT_ATOMS: atom_id res chain seq x y z
N MET A 1 -68.11 15.34 -11.92
CA MET A 1 -66.76 15.43 -12.56
C MET A 1 -65.63 15.94 -11.65
N LYS A 2 -65.88 16.68 -10.55
CA LYS A 2 -64.81 17.22 -9.66
C LYS A 2 -64.06 16.17 -8.81
N THR A 3 -64.73 15.10 -8.37
CA THR A 3 -64.14 14.06 -7.50
C THR A 3 -63.16 13.11 -8.21
N ARG A 4 -63.27 12.94 -9.53
CA ARG A 4 -62.32 12.13 -10.32
C ARG A 4 -60.93 12.79 -10.39
N LYS A 5 -60.84 14.12 -10.51
CA LYS A 5 -59.55 14.82 -10.62
C LYS A 5 -58.71 14.76 -9.32
N ILE A 6 -59.34 14.71 -8.16
CA ILE A 6 -58.65 14.63 -6.85
C ILE A 6 -58.02 13.23 -6.65
N ARG A 7 -58.67 12.16 -7.11
CA ARG A 7 -58.12 10.79 -7.03
C ARG A 7 -56.86 10.60 -7.88
N TYR A 8 -56.80 11.20 -9.08
CA TYR A 8 -55.59 11.13 -9.91
C TYR A 8 -54.42 11.94 -9.33
N LEU A 9 -54.69 13.08 -8.69
CA LEU A 9 -53.64 13.90 -8.06
C LEU A 9 -52.99 13.18 -6.86
N LEU A 10 -53.80 12.49 -6.04
CA LEU A 10 -53.32 11.69 -4.90
C LEU A 10 -52.52 10.46 -5.34
N LEU A 11 -52.88 9.83 -6.45
CA LEU A 11 -52.14 8.70 -7.02
C LEU A 11 -50.77 9.11 -7.58
N ILE A 12 -50.67 10.29 -8.22
CA ILE A 12 -49.40 10.84 -8.72
C ILE A 12 -48.49 11.24 -7.55
N LEU A 13 -49.06 11.80 -6.48
CA LEU A 13 -48.31 12.16 -5.27
C LEU A 13 -47.80 10.91 -4.52
N LEU A 14 -48.58 9.83 -4.47
CA LEU A 14 -48.15 8.58 -3.83
C LEU A 14 -47.07 7.84 -4.66
N PHE A 15 -47.15 7.87 -5.99
CA PHE A 15 -46.12 7.27 -6.86
C PHE A 15 -44.78 8.01 -6.81
N SER A 16 -44.78 9.34 -6.63
CA SER A 16 -43.52 10.08 -6.51
C SER A 16 -42.80 9.84 -5.18
N VAL A 17 -43.52 9.61 -4.06
CA VAL A 17 -42.86 9.27 -2.78
C VAL A 17 -42.25 7.87 -2.79
N THR A 18 -42.85 6.90 -3.48
CA THR A 18 -42.31 5.53 -3.58
C THR A 18 -41.06 5.44 -4.46
N ILE A 19 -40.92 6.28 -5.49
CA ILE A 19 -39.72 6.29 -6.35
C ILE A 19 -38.53 6.94 -5.63
N TYR A 20 -38.76 7.96 -4.79
CA TYR A 20 -37.70 8.57 -3.97
C TYR A 20 -37.25 7.66 -2.81
N GLY A 21 -38.09 6.74 -2.34
CA GLY A 21 -37.75 5.76 -1.30
C GLY A 21 -36.78 4.65 -1.73
N GLN A 22 -36.57 4.44 -3.04
CA GLN A 22 -35.78 3.33 -3.58
C GLN A 22 -34.33 3.70 -3.99
N ILE A 23 -33.90 4.96 -3.86
CA ILE A 23 -32.61 5.41 -4.43
C ILE A 23 -31.50 5.62 -3.36
N ASN A 24 -31.84 5.67 -2.07
CA ASN A 24 -30.84 5.88 -1.02
C ASN A 24 -30.30 4.55 -0.48
N GLN A 25 -29.17 4.10 -1.02
CA GLN A 25 -28.41 2.99 -0.44
C GLN A 25 -28.03 3.29 1.01
N THR A 26 -28.17 2.30 1.89
CA THR A 26 -27.74 2.44 3.28
C THR A 26 -26.22 2.56 3.36
N LEU A 27 -25.70 3.13 4.46
CA LEU A 27 -24.25 3.23 4.66
C LEU A 27 -23.57 1.84 4.62
N SER A 28 -24.22 0.83 5.19
CA SER A 28 -23.75 -0.56 5.12
C SER A 28 -23.62 -1.02 3.68
N GLN A 29 -24.65 -0.84 2.84
CA GLN A 29 -24.58 -1.21 1.43
C GLN A 29 -23.45 -0.48 0.68
N GLN A 30 -23.18 0.79 1.02
CA GLN A 30 -22.11 1.56 0.40
C GLN A 30 -20.71 1.08 0.85
N LEU A 31 -20.56 0.67 2.10
CA LEU A 31 -19.32 0.07 2.63
C LEU A 31 -19.05 -1.30 2.01
N TRP A 32 -20.07 -2.17 1.94
CA TRP A 32 -19.98 -3.50 1.32
C TRP A 32 -19.48 -3.43 -0.13
N LYS A 33 -19.93 -2.42 -0.89
CA LYS A 33 -19.44 -2.18 -2.25
C LYS A 33 -17.95 -1.89 -2.33
N GLN A 34 -17.35 -1.27 -1.32
CA GLN A 34 -15.91 -0.99 -1.32
C GLN A 34 -15.11 -2.29 -1.17
N VAL A 35 -15.56 -3.18 -0.28
CA VAL A 35 -14.83 -4.42 0.04
C VAL A 35 -15.20 -5.61 -0.86
N GLN A 36 -16.16 -5.44 -1.77
CA GLN A 36 -16.75 -6.50 -2.59
C GLN A 36 -15.73 -7.33 -3.36
N SER A 37 -14.63 -6.74 -3.83
CA SER A 37 -13.63 -7.48 -4.60
C SER A 37 -13.00 -8.62 -3.78
N CYS A 38 -12.59 -8.35 -2.53
CA CYS A 38 -12.01 -9.39 -1.67
C CYS A 38 -13.10 -10.37 -1.21
N HIS A 39 -14.30 -9.87 -0.87
CA HIS A 39 -15.45 -10.72 -0.56
C HIS A 39 -15.73 -11.77 -1.63
N ASN A 40 -15.88 -11.35 -2.88
CA ASN A 40 -16.22 -12.24 -3.99
C ASN A 40 -15.12 -13.27 -4.27
N SER A 41 -13.87 -12.94 -4.01
CA SER A 41 -12.77 -13.88 -4.21
C SER A 41 -12.71 -14.95 -3.10
N LEU A 42 -13.39 -14.72 -1.97
CA LEU A 42 -13.49 -15.65 -0.84
C LEU A 42 -14.81 -16.43 -0.81
N GLU A 43 -15.76 -16.13 -1.71
CA GLU A 43 -16.99 -16.90 -1.83
C GLU A 43 -16.71 -18.25 -2.51
N ASP A 44 -16.93 -19.35 -1.76
CA ASP A 44 -17.01 -20.72 -2.27
C ASP A 44 -15.75 -21.21 -3.02
N VAL A 45 -14.58 -21.07 -2.41
CA VAL A 45 -13.31 -21.30 -3.11
C VAL A 45 -12.98 -22.80 -3.23
N ASP A 46 -13.51 -23.64 -2.34
CA ASP A 46 -13.37 -25.09 -2.37
C ASP A 46 -14.63 -25.83 -2.84
N ASP A 47 -15.64 -25.10 -3.34
CA ASP A 47 -16.92 -25.62 -3.85
C ASP A 47 -17.69 -26.45 -2.79
N ASP A 48 -17.38 -26.21 -1.51
CA ASP A 48 -18.00 -26.90 -0.37
C ASP A 48 -19.27 -26.19 0.15
N GLY A 49 -19.61 -25.05 -0.45
CA GLY A 49 -20.76 -24.22 -0.11
C GLY A 49 -20.60 -23.41 1.19
N LYS A 50 -19.39 -23.37 1.77
CA LYS A 50 -19.04 -22.50 2.89
C LYS A 50 -18.17 -21.34 2.41
N ILE A 51 -18.08 -20.33 3.26
CA ILE A 51 -17.35 -19.11 2.92
C ILE A 51 -16.03 -19.09 3.69
N ASP A 52 -14.93 -18.91 2.97
CA ASP A 52 -13.56 -18.95 3.50
C ASP A 52 -13.13 -17.62 4.12
N TYR A 53 -13.97 -17.08 5.02
CA TYR A 53 -13.58 -15.90 5.81
C TYR A 53 -12.79 -16.31 7.03
N ASP A 54 -11.62 -15.68 7.20
CA ASP A 54 -10.95 -15.65 8.49
C ASP A 54 -11.59 -14.59 9.40
N GLU A 55 -12.01 -13.46 8.84
CA GLU A 55 -12.55 -12.34 9.60
C GLU A 55 -13.52 -11.45 8.80
N ILE A 56 -14.71 -11.21 9.37
CA ILE A 56 -15.62 -10.12 8.95
C ILE A 56 -15.95 -9.25 10.17
N ILE A 57 -15.73 -7.95 10.04
CA ILE A 57 -16.19 -6.96 11.01
C ILE A 57 -17.06 -5.94 10.29
N ASP A 58 -18.37 -6.14 10.32
CA ASP A 58 -19.35 -5.12 9.94
C ASP A 58 -19.70 -4.24 11.14
N ASP A 59 -19.10 -3.05 11.19
CA ASP A 59 -19.45 -2.00 12.13
C ASP A 59 -19.92 -0.75 11.37
N SER A 60 -20.78 -0.95 10.37
CA SER A 60 -21.27 0.10 9.47
C SER A 60 -21.92 1.27 10.20
N LYS A 61 -22.47 1.06 11.40
CA LYS A 61 -23.00 2.13 12.27
C LYS A 61 -21.94 3.16 12.66
N ASN A 62 -20.67 2.72 12.75
CA ASN A 62 -19.50 3.56 13.01
C ASN A 62 -18.74 3.89 11.72
N GLY A 63 -19.27 3.52 10.54
CA GLY A 63 -18.64 3.78 9.26
C GLY A 63 -17.46 2.86 8.94
N TYR A 64 -17.39 1.66 9.52
CA TYR A 64 -16.26 0.74 9.36
C TYR A 64 -16.73 -0.63 8.85
N LEU A 65 -15.98 -1.18 7.90
CA LEU A 65 -16.16 -2.55 7.44
C LEU A 65 -14.79 -3.17 7.14
N LYS A 66 -14.56 -4.39 7.62
CA LYS A 66 -13.38 -5.19 7.28
C LYS A 66 -13.80 -6.58 6.81
N ILE A 67 -13.12 -7.07 5.78
CA ILE A 67 -13.15 -8.46 5.33
C ILE A 67 -11.69 -8.92 5.18
N ALA A 68 -11.39 -10.11 5.68
CA ALA A 68 -10.12 -10.79 5.44
C ALA A 68 -10.33 -12.31 5.36
N GLY A 69 -9.49 -12.96 4.56
CA GLY A 69 -9.47 -14.41 4.40
C GLY A 69 -8.30 -14.85 3.54
N GLY A 70 -8.16 -16.16 3.38
CA GLY A 70 -7.09 -16.76 2.59
C GLY A 70 -7.50 -18.03 1.88
N TRP A 71 -6.69 -18.40 0.90
CA TRP A 71 -6.84 -19.58 0.07
C TRP A 71 -5.82 -20.64 0.53
N PRO A 72 -6.25 -21.74 1.16
CA PRO A 72 -5.34 -22.75 1.70
C PRO A 72 -4.44 -23.41 0.64
N THR A 73 -4.91 -23.50 -0.61
CA THR A 73 -4.23 -24.23 -1.70
C THR A 73 -3.01 -23.50 -2.26
N CYS A 74 -3.05 -22.17 -2.30
CA CYS A 74 -1.95 -21.32 -2.77
C CYS A 74 -1.31 -20.46 -1.66
N GLY A 75 -1.84 -20.49 -0.43
CA GLY A 75 -1.35 -19.67 0.67
C GLY A 75 -1.51 -18.16 0.42
N CYS A 76 -2.36 -17.78 -0.53
CA CYS A 76 -2.68 -16.41 -0.84
C CYS A 76 -3.69 -15.88 0.18
N SER A 77 -3.66 -14.59 0.50
CA SER A 77 -4.68 -13.93 1.30
C SER A 77 -5.17 -12.62 0.68
N CYS A 78 -6.37 -12.20 1.06
CA CYS A 78 -6.84 -10.84 0.82
C CYS A 78 -7.36 -10.19 2.11
N GLU A 79 -7.12 -8.90 2.24
CA GLU A 79 -7.72 -8.05 3.27
C GLU A 79 -8.26 -6.79 2.61
N SER A 80 -9.46 -6.37 2.99
CA SER A 80 -10.05 -5.11 2.55
C SER A 80 -10.75 -4.43 3.71
N ILE A 81 -10.36 -3.19 3.98
CA ILE A 81 -10.89 -2.35 5.06
C ILE A 81 -11.42 -1.07 4.43
N ALA A 82 -12.67 -0.73 4.73
CA ALA A 82 -13.30 0.51 4.29
C ALA A 82 -13.72 1.37 5.50
N GLY A 83 -13.48 2.67 5.37
CA GLY A 83 -13.88 3.68 6.34
C GLY A 83 -14.71 4.77 5.68
N ALA A 84 -15.78 5.21 6.35
CA ALA A 84 -16.70 6.24 5.90
C ALA A 84 -16.63 7.50 6.77
N TYR A 85 -16.39 8.65 6.15
CA TYR A 85 -16.15 9.92 6.80
C TYR A 85 -17.24 10.91 6.40
N ARG A 86 -18.09 11.28 7.37
CA ARG A 86 -19.27 12.11 7.09
C ARG A 86 -18.86 13.56 6.83
N LYS A 87 -19.30 14.13 5.72
CA LYS A 87 -19.17 15.55 5.37
C LYS A 87 -20.27 16.39 6.00
N LYS A 88 -20.14 17.73 5.97
CA LYS A 88 -21.18 18.66 6.43
C LYS A 88 -22.49 18.49 5.65
N SER A 89 -22.41 18.18 4.35
CA SER A 89 -23.56 17.90 3.47
C SER A 89 -24.35 16.65 3.87
N GLY A 90 -23.78 15.79 4.72
CA GLY A 90 -24.35 14.49 5.08
C GLY A 90 -23.93 13.33 4.18
N GLN A 91 -23.30 13.62 3.04
CA GLN A 91 -22.62 12.61 2.21
C GLN A 91 -21.38 12.06 2.93
N TYR A 92 -20.92 10.88 2.51
CA TYR A 92 -19.71 10.24 3.02
C TYR A 92 -18.58 10.32 2.00
N LEU A 93 -17.37 10.58 2.48
CA LEU A 93 -16.14 10.17 1.81
C LEU A 93 -15.87 8.71 2.21
N PHE A 94 -15.54 7.86 1.25
CA PHE A 94 -15.03 6.52 1.54
C PHE A 94 -13.53 6.49 1.25
N ILE A 95 -12.77 5.96 2.19
CA ILE A 95 -11.41 5.51 1.95
C ILE A 95 -11.36 4.00 2.14
N GLN A 96 -10.55 3.34 1.33
CA GLN A 96 -10.38 1.91 1.39
C GLN A 96 -8.89 1.59 1.36
N LYS A 97 -8.50 0.63 2.19
CA LYS A 97 -7.22 -0.04 2.11
C LYS A 97 -7.48 -1.49 1.70
N SER A 98 -6.79 -1.97 0.68
CA SER A 98 -6.82 -3.39 0.31
C SER A 98 -5.42 -3.99 0.17
N TYR A 99 -5.35 -5.29 0.38
CA TYR A 99 -4.17 -6.12 0.27
C TYR A 99 -4.53 -7.41 -0.45
N TRP A 100 -3.67 -7.80 -1.39
CA TRP A 100 -3.69 -9.12 -2.01
C TRP A 100 -2.27 -9.65 -2.01
N GLU A 101 -2.07 -10.79 -1.34
CA GLU A 101 -0.75 -11.34 -1.10
C GLU A 101 -0.06 -11.76 -2.40
N CYS A 102 -0.71 -12.59 -3.21
CA CYS A 102 -0.05 -13.21 -4.36
C CYS A 102 0.18 -12.30 -5.56
N SER A 103 -0.56 -11.19 -5.67
CA SER A 103 -0.28 -10.15 -6.67
C SER A 103 0.59 -9.02 -6.12
N TRP A 104 1.11 -9.18 -4.90
CA TRP A 104 1.81 -8.13 -4.16
C TRP A 104 1.08 -6.79 -4.20
N LYS A 105 -0.27 -6.82 -4.20
CA LYS A 105 -1.08 -5.63 -4.38
C LYS A 105 -1.35 -5.00 -3.03
N ARG A 106 -0.99 -3.74 -2.89
CA ARG A 106 -1.42 -2.84 -1.82
C ARG A 106 -2.16 -1.67 -2.46
N GLU A 107 -3.36 -1.38 -2.01
CA GLU A 107 -4.15 -0.29 -2.59
C GLU A 107 -4.70 0.58 -1.48
N PHE A 108 -4.47 1.87 -1.57
CA PHE A 108 -5.29 2.89 -0.91
C PHE A 108 -6.08 3.60 -2.00
N SER A 109 -7.41 3.52 -1.92
CA SER A 109 -8.35 4.19 -2.79
C SER A 109 -9.29 5.11 -2.01
N SER A 110 -9.95 6.02 -2.72
CA SER A 110 -10.87 7.00 -2.16
C SER A 110 -12.01 7.27 -3.14
N SER A 111 -13.22 7.52 -2.63
CA SER A 111 -14.35 7.95 -3.46
C SER A 111 -14.17 9.33 -4.08
N ASP A 112 -13.28 10.14 -3.50
CA ASP A 112 -12.92 11.48 -3.96
C ASP A 112 -11.44 11.54 -4.34
N GLN A 113 -11.03 12.57 -5.08
CA GLN A 113 -9.64 12.77 -5.49
C GLN A 113 -8.71 13.00 -4.28
N PHE A 114 -7.53 12.38 -4.30
CA PHE A 114 -6.54 12.51 -3.22
C PHE A 114 -6.13 13.96 -2.94
N THR A 115 -5.97 14.77 -3.98
CA THR A 115 -5.65 16.21 -3.87
C THR A 115 -6.74 17.03 -3.18
N THR A 116 -7.98 16.52 -3.14
CA THR A 116 -9.10 17.19 -2.44
C THR A 116 -9.15 16.78 -0.98
N ILE A 117 -8.93 15.50 -0.68
CA ILE A 117 -9.04 14.98 0.70
C ILE A 117 -7.76 15.19 1.51
N PHE A 118 -6.62 15.34 0.84
CA PHE A 118 -5.34 15.71 1.43
C PHE A 118 -4.90 17.06 0.84
N PRO A 119 -5.36 18.19 1.41
CA PRO A 119 -5.02 19.54 0.94
C PRO A 119 -3.60 19.95 1.40
N PHE A 120 -2.68 18.99 1.41
CA PHE A 120 -1.28 19.12 1.81
C PHE A 120 -0.46 18.07 1.06
N ASP A 121 0.83 18.32 0.93
CA ASP A 121 1.75 17.41 0.27
C ASP A 121 2.32 16.40 1.28
N LEU A 122 2.07 15.11 1.07
CA LEU A 122 2.54 14.05 1.97
C LEU A 122 4.06 13.94 2.02
N GLU A 123 4.77 14.31 0.96
CA GLU A 123 6.24 14.34 0.95
C GLU A 123 6.73 15.57 1.71
N LYS A 124 6.34 16.77 1.25
CA LYS A 124 6.86 18.05 1.74
C LYS A 124 6.31 18.45 3.10
N ASP A 125 5.00 18.38 3.30
CA ASP A 125 4.36 18.81 4.55
C ASP A 125 4.29 17.68 5.57
N GLY A 126 4.34 16.43 5.09
CA GLY A 126 4.29 15.20 5.85
C GLY A 126 5.66 14.62 6.19
N PHE A 127 6.02 13.54 5.51
CA PHE A 127 7.03 12.57 5.95
C PHE A 127 8.48 13.06 5.87
N PHE A 128 8.83 13.87 4.87
CA PHE A 128 10.21 14.38 4.71
C PHE A 128 10.39 15.79 5.28
N SER A 129 9.31 16.57 5.41
CA SER A 129 9.37 17.97 5.84
C SER A 129 10.26 18.86 4.96
N GLN A 130 10.47 18.46 3.70
CA GLN A 130 11.23 19.18 2.69
C GLN A 130 10.92 18.59 1.31
N ASP A 131 11.21 19.34 0.24
CA ASP A 131 11.12 18.81 -1.11
C ASP A 131 12.22 17.77 -1.34
N ILE A 132 11.84 16.63 -1.92
CA ILE A 132 12.75 15.55 -2.26
C ILE A 132 12.63 15.32 -3.77
N GLU A 133 13.74 15.44 -4.48
CA GLU A 133 13.78 15.05 -5.88
C GLU A 133 13.53 13.54 -6.02
N SER A 134 12.62 13.17 -6.91
CA SER A 134 12.43 11.78 -7.31
C SER A 134 13.62 11.35 -8.16
N PHE A 135 14.25 10.27 -7.73
CA PHE A 135 15.30 9.61 -8.52
C PHE A 135 14.62 8.61 -9.46
N ASN A 136 14.95 8.69 -10.75
CA ASN A 136 14.59 7.71 -11.78
C ASN A 136 13.08 7.53 -12.06
N GLN A 137 12.21 8.43 -11.60
CA GLN A 137 10.74 8.31 -11.80
C GLN A 137 10.18 7.00 -11.26
N THR A 138 10.71 6.51 -10.13
CA THR A 138 10.23 5.30 -9.46
C THR A 138 9.89 5.59 -8.01
N ALA A 139 8.77 5.06 -7.55
CA ALA A 139 8.36 5.18 -6.16
C ALA A 139 9.23 4.28 -5.28
N THR A 140 9.64 4.81 -4.13
CA THR A 140 10.35 4.02 -3.10
C THR A 140 9.42 3.61 -1.97
N PHE A 141 8.39 4.40 -1.71
CA PHE A 141 7.46 4.17 -0.62
C PHE A 141 6.02 4.16 -1.09
N TYR A 142 5.19 3.49 -0.30
CA TYR A 142 3.75 3.58 -0.40
C TYR A 142 3.15 4.03 0.92
N VAL A 143 1.96 4.61 0.82
CA VAL A 143 1.15 5.01 1.95
C VAL A 143 0.35 3.81 2.45
N ASP A 144 0.52 3.48 3.72
CA ASP A 144 -0.32 2.50 4.41
C ASP A 144 -1.23 3.19 5.44
N LEU A 145 -2.39 2.60 5.70
CA LEU A 145 -3.41 3.18 6.57
C LEU A 145 -3.81 2.25 7.71
N GLU A 146 -4.13 2.88 8.83
CA GLU A 146 -4.93 2.32 9.91
C GLU A 146 -6.24 3.12 9.99
N ILE A 147 -7.29 2.54 9.41
CA ILE A 147 -8.64 3.11 9.42
C ILE A 147 -9.26 2.81 10.79
N PRO A 148 -9.68 3.82 11.57
CA PRO A 148 -10.23 3.59 12.89
C PRO A 148 -11.61 2.92 12.79
N ARG A 149 -11.85 1.91 13.63
CA ARG A 149 -13.19 1.34 13.80
C ARG A 149 -14.17 2.31 14.49
N LYS A 150 -13.64 3.20 15.34
CA LYS A 150 -14.39 4.22 16.08
C LYS A 150 -13.68 5.56 15.99
N GLY A 151 -14.44 6.62 15.72
CA GLY A 151 -13.88 7.95 15.48
C GLY A 151 -13.41 8.10 14.03
N THR A 152 -12.68 9.18 13.77
CA THR A 152 -12.25 9.57 12.41
C THR A 152 -10.75 9.91 12.34
N ASP A 153 -10.02 9.64 13.40
CA ASP A 153 -8.58 9.86 13.44
C ASP A 153 -7.90 8.68 12.72
N THR A 154 -7.31 8.96 11.56
CA THR A 154 -6.73 7.95 10.67
C THR A 154 -5.23 8.03 10.74
N LYS A 155 -4.58 6.91 11.08
CA LYS A 155 -3.12 6.88 11.11
C LYS A 155 -2.58 6.45 9.76
N VAL A 156 -1.62 7.22 9.26
CA VAL A 156 -1.01 7.04 7.95
C VAL A 156 0.46 6.72 8.16
N PHE A 157 0.95 5.66 7.55
CA PHE A 157 2.33 5.21 7.65
C PHE A 157 3.01 5.30 6.30
N LEU A 158 4.31 5.60 6.32
CA LEU A 158 5.15 5.49 5.15
C LEU A 158 5.90 4.16 5.21
N LYS A 159 5.68 3.28 4.22
CA LYS A 159 6.32 1.96 4.15
C LYS A 159 7.10 1.82 2.85
N THR A 160 8.21 1.10 2.88
CA THR A 160 9.01 0.82 1.70
C THR A 160 8.27 -0.16 0.79
N ILE A 161 8.28 0.11 -0.51
CA ILE A 161 7.85 -0.88 -1.52
C ILE A 161 8.88 -2.01 -1.54
N PRO A 162 8.47 -3.29 -1.53
CA PRO A 162 9.39 -4.42 -1.59
C PRO A 162 10.43 -4.29 -2.71
N PHE A 163 11.69 -4.61 -2.41
CA PHE A 163 12.76 -4.52 -3.40
C PHE A 163 12.49 -5.51 -4.54
N GLY A 164 12.52 -5.04 -5.78
CA GLY A 164 12.24 -5.84 -6.98
C GLY A 164 10.94 -5.52 -7.66
N LEU A 165 10.06 -4.79 -6.97
CA LEU A 165 8.95 -4.10 -7.61
C LEU A 165 9.42 -2.73 -8.08
N ASP A 166 9.27 -2.48 -9.38
CA ASP A 166 9.58 -1.20 -9.99
C ASP A 166 8.28 -0.45 -10.32
N ILE A 167 7.94 0.53 -9.48
CA ILE A 167 6.67 1.25 -9.55
C ILE A 167 6.92 2.63 -10.13
N LYS A 168 6.59 2.83 -11.41
CA LYS A 168 6.78 4.11 -12.10
C LYS A 168 5.91 5.20 -11.48
N ASN A 169 6.55 6.25 -10.98
CA ASN A 169 5.87 7.40 -10.39
C ASN A 169 6.75 8.65 -10.46
N LYS A 170 6.12 9.83 -10.62
CA LYS A 170 6.86 11.10 -10.59
C LYS A 170 7.38 11.46 -9.20
N GLY A 171 6.68 11.04 -8.14
CA GLY A 171 7.07 11.24 -6.75
C GLY A 171 7.73 10.01 -6.14
N ASN A 172 8.20 10.15 -4.91
CA ASN A 172 8.78 9.07 -4.13
C ASN A 172 7.73 8.20 -3.43
N ILE A 173 6.52 8.76 -3.26
CA ILE A 173 5.39 8.14 -2.55
C ILE A 173 4.25 7.82 -3.53
N VAL A 174 3.66 6.63 -3.39
CA VAL A 174 2.40 6.23 -4.06
C VAL A 174 1.34 5.84 -3.04
N PHE A 175 0.06 5.90 -3.44
CA PHE A 175 -1.05 5.41 -2.62
C PHE A 175 -1.29 3.91 -2.78
N GLY A 176 -0.67 3.27 -3.76
CA GLY A 176 -0.78 1.84 -3.93
C GLY A 176 0.23 1.34 -4.95
N TYR A 177 0.42 0.03 -4.96
CA TYR A 177 1.23 -0.65 -5.95
C TYR A 177 0.65 -2.06 -6.17
N SER A 178 0.99 -2.65 -7.30
CA SER A 178 0.78 -4.06 -7.60
C SER A 178 1.95 -4.54 -8.43
N GLU A 179 2.18 -5.85 -8.44
CA GLU A 179 3.09 -6.43 -9.42
C GLU A 179 2.54 -6.22 -10.84
N GLU A 180 3.38 -5.70 -11.74
CA GLU A 180 3.10 -5.70 -13.19
C GLU A 180 3.91 -6.82 -13.84
N SER A 181 3.23 -7.65 -14.64
CA SER A 181 3.87 -8.73 -15.41
C SER A 181 5.04 -8.16 -16.21
N HIS A 182 6.24 -8.73 -16.04
CA HIS A 182 7.50 -8.43 -16.75
C HIS A 182 8.47 -7.39 -16.13
N THR A 183 8.25 -6.92 -14.90
CA THR A 183 9.11 -5.85 -14.32
C THR A 183 10.08 -6.30 -13.22
N SER A 184 10.16 -7.61 -12.92
CA SER A 184 10.73 -8.06 -11.66
C SER A 184 12.08 -8.80 -11.77
N ASN A 185 13.10 -8.23 -11.12
CA ASN A 185 14.48 -8.74 -11.06
C ASN A 185 14.72 -9.66 -9.83
N TYR A 186 13.79 -10.57 -9.51
CA TYR A 186 13.89 -11.33 -8.24
C TYR A 186 15.18 -12.13 -8.10
N ASN A 187 15.68 -12.75 -9.17
CA ASN A 187 16.86 -13.60 -9.10
C ASN A 187 18.08 -12.81 -8.59
N GLN A 188 18.36 -11.65 -9.18
CA GLN A 188 19.46 -10.79 -8.75
C GLN A 188 19.26 -10.27 -7.32
N LEU A 189 18.03 -9.90 -6.97
CA LEU A 189 17.70 -9.39 -5.65
C LEU A 189 17.78 -10.44 -4.54
N TYR A 190 17.44 -11.69 -4.86
CA TYR A 190 17.67 -12.83 -4.00
C TYR A 190 19.17 -13.02 -3.72
N GLN A 191 20.03 -12.89 -4.74
CA GLN A 191 21.48 -12.94 -4.54
C GLN A 191 21.99 -11.81 -3.63
N ILE A 192 21.45 -10.59 -3.77
CA ILE A 192 21.78 -9.50 -2.84
C ILE A 192 21.36 -9.83 -1.42
N SER A 193 20.13 -10.35 -1.24
CA SER A 193 19.64 -10.78 0.08
C SER A 193 20.55 -11.85 0.70
N LYS A 194 21.01 -12.83 -0.09
CA LYS A 194 21.99 -13.84 0.33
C LYS A 194 23.30 -13.20 0.79
N ILE A 195 23.91 -12.34 -0.04
CA ILE A 195 25.15 -11.61 0.29
C ILE A 195 24.98 -10.85 1.62
N VAL A 196 23.93 -10.04 1.74
CA VAL A 196 23.68 -9.19 2.90
C VAL A 196 23.57 -10.00 4.21
N ARG A 197 22.95 -11.19 4.15
CA ARG A 197 22.77 -12.08 5.30
C ARG A 197 24.06 -12.81 5.67
N GLU A 198 24.85 -13.22 4.70
CA GLU A 198 25.98 -14.14 4.92
C GLU A 198 27.36 -13.45 5.06
N ILE A 199 27.52 -12.21 4.59
CA ILE A 199 28.79 -11.48 4.73
C ILE A 199 29.21 -11.33 6.19
N LYS A 200 30.50 -11.53 6.46
CA LYS A 200 31.08 -11.38 7.80
C LYS A 200 31.62 -9.98 8.01
N ASN A 201 32.21 -9.38 6.98
CA ASN A 201 32.78 -8.04 7.07
C ASN A 201 31.71 -6.99 6.75
N PRO A 202 31.35 -6.09 7.69
CA PRO A 202 30.35 -5.05 7.45
C PRO A 202 30.74 -4.06 6.35
N LYS A 203 32.03 -3.96 5.99
CA LYS A 203 32.51 -3.09 4.91
C LYS A 203 32.34 -3.69 3.50
N THR A 204 32.02 -4.98 3.37
CA THR A 204 31.92 -5.65 2.06
C THR A 204 30.96 -4.94 1.10
N LEU A 205 29.77 -4.53 1.56
CA LEU A 205 28.83 -3.78 0.73
C LEU A 205 29.40 -2.43 0.25
N GLN A 206 30.19 -1.76 1.09
CA GLN A 206 30.83 -0.50 0.73
C GLN A 206 31.91 -0.70 -0.33
N TYR A 207 32.67 -1.81 -0.25
CA TYR A 207 33.66 -2.16 -1.26
C TYR A 207 32.99 -2.47 -2.60
N ILE A 208 31.90 -3.23 -2.61
CA ILE A 208 31.10 -3.50 -3.82
C ILE A 208 30.60 -2.18 -4.42
N LEU A 209 29.94 -1.31 -3.64
CA LEU A 209 29.43 -0.01 -4.10
C LEU A 209 30.49 0.88 -4.76
N LYS A 210 31.76 0.77 -4.32
CA LYS A 210 32.91 1.51 -4.84
C LYS A 210 33.67 0.80 -5.95
N ASN A 211 33.19 -0.37 -6.39
CA ASN A 211 33.86 -1.25 -7.34
C ASN A 211 35.28 -1.69 -6.89
N GLN A 212 35.48 -1.87 -5.58
CA GLN A 212 36.75 -2.23 -4.95
C GLN A 212 36.76 -3.71 -4.53
N PHE A 213 36.51 -4.63 -5.47
CA PHE A 213 36.36 -6.06 -5.17
C PHE A 213 37.61 -6.69 -4.55
N ASP A 214 38.80 -6.19 -4.88
CA ASP A 214 40.07 -6.71 -4.35
C ASP A 214 40.27 -6.41 -2.85
N ASN A 215 39.48 -5.50 -2.28
CA ASN A 215 39.51 -5.16 -0.85
C ASN A 215 38.56 -6.05 -0.02
N ILE A 216 37.78 -6.92 -0.65
CA ILE A 216 36.86 -7.83 0.03
C ILE A 216 37.65 -8.99 0.62
N SER A 217 37.41 -9.32 1.89
CA SER A 217 38.04 -10.48 2.54
C SER A 217 37.71 -11.77 1.80
N GLU A 218 38.66 -12.70 1.73
CA GLU A 218 38.53 -13.97 0.99
C GLU A 218 37.21 -14.72 1.27
N SER A 219 36.78 -14.80 2.54
CA SER A 219 35.52 -15.46 2.90
C SER A 219 34.28 -14.82 2.27
N ASP A 220 34.24 -13.48 2.22
CA ASP A 220 33.13 -12.73 1.65
C ASP A 220 33.25 -12.65 0.12
N ALA A 221 34.48 -12.66 -0.39
CA ALA A 221 34.76 -12.65 -1.82
C ALA A 221 34.18 -13.90 -2.49
N ALA A 222 34.37 -15.09 -1.88
CA ALA A 222 33.77 -16.32 -2.37
C ALA A 222 32.24 -16.21 -2.53
N LEU A 223 31.55 -15.66 -1.52
CA LEU A 223 30.10 -15.43 -1.55
C LEU A 223 29.70 -14.48 -2.69
N VAL A 224 30.41 -13.35 -2.84
CA VAL A 224 30.11 -12.34 -3.85
C VAL A 224 30.37 -12.89 -5.26
N TYR A 225 31.50 -13.55 -5.48
CA TYR A 225 31.87 -14.11 -6.78
C TYR A 225 30.95 -15.26 -7.20
N GLU A 226 30.40 -16.03 -6.25
CA GLU A 226 29.41 -17.07 -6.55
C GLU A 226 28.11 -16.50 -7.14
N THR A 227 27.84 -15.20 -7.00
CA THR A 227 26.65 -14.55 -7.58
C THR A 227 26.88 -13.95 -8.96
N ILE A 228 28.13 -13.91 -9.42
CA ILE A 228 28.56 -13.27 -10.68
C ILE A 228 28.81 -14.35 -11.74
N ASP A 229 28.63 -14.00 -13.02
CA ASP A 229 28.80 -14.86 -14.20
C ASP A 229 27.84 -16.07 -14.24
N LYS A 230 26.66 -15.94 -13.60
CA LYS A 230 25.55 -16.91 -13.68
C LYS A 230 24.52 -16.40 -14.68
N THR A 231 24.28 -17.16 -15.77
CA THR A 231 23.42 -16.76 -16.89
C THR A 231 21.93 -16.63 -16.53
N ASP A 232 21.45 -17.43 -15.58
CA ASP A 232 20.00 -17.54 -15.31
C ASP A 232 19.58 -17.10 -13.90
N GLN A 233 20.49 -17.12 -12.91
CA GLN A 233 20.15 -16.92 -11.49
C GLN A 233 21.02 -15.89 -10.75
N GLY A 234 21.87 -15.15 -11.45
CA GLY A 234 22.77 -14.16 -10.83
C GLY A 234 23.06 -12.96 -11.70
N PHE A 235 24.16 -12.28 -11.41
CA PHE A 235 24.63 -11.11 -12.13
C PHE A 235 25.48 -11.53 -13.32
N LYS A 236 25.28 -10.91 -14.48
CA LYS A 236 26.08 -11.17 -15.68
C LYS A 236 27.53 -10.72 -15.53
N ASN A 237 27.79 -9.76 -14.63
CA ASN A 237 29.11 -9.24 -14.33
C ASN A 237 29.08 -8.41 -13.04
N LYS A 238 30.26 -7.99 -12.57
CA LYS A 238 30.44 -7.09 -11.41
C LYS A 238 29.62 -5.80 -11.52
N MET A 239 29.58 -5.18 -12.69
CA MET A 239 28.94 -3.87 -12.87
C MET A 239 27.42 -3.92 -12.65
N GLU A 240 26.78 -5.03 -13.04
CA GLU A 240 25.34 -5.23 -12.79
C GLU A 240 25.04 -5.31 -11.29
N LEU A 241 25.85 -6.04 -10.52
CA LEU A 241 25.75 -6.09 -9.06
C LEU A 241 25.96 -4.69 -8.44
N VAL A 242 26.98 -3.95 -8.91
CA VAL A 242 27.25 -2.60 -8.44
C VAL A 242 26.05 -1.68 -8.71
N SER A 243 25.49 -1.72 -9.93
CA SER A 243 24.33 -0.90 -10.32
C SER A 243 23.12 -1.17 -9.45
N MET A 244 22.77 -2.45 -9.26
CA MET A 244 21.61 -2.81 -8.44
C MET A 244 21.82 -2.43 -6.96
N LEU A 245 23.03 -2.60 -6.43
CA LEU A 245 23.34 -2.19 -5.06
C LEU A 245 23.32 -0.65 -4.91
N GLN A 246 23.69 0.10 -5.95
CA GLN A 246 23.59 1.56 -5.98
C GLN A 246 22.13 2.04 -5.99
N GLU A 247 21.24 1.39 -6.75
CA GLU A 247 19.80 1.67 -6.73
C GLU A 247 19.22 1.45 -5.32
N LEU A 248 19.56 0.33 -4.67
CA LEU A 248 19.16 0.08 -3.28
C LEU A 248 19.77 1.10 -2.32
N LYS A 249 21.00 1.55 -2.57
CA LYS A 249 21.65 2.60 -1.77
C LYS A 249 20.93 3.94 -1.89
N GLN A 250 20.43 4.28 -3.07
CA GLN A 250 19.59 5.48 -3.27
C GLN A 250 18.29 5.39 -2.47
N LYS A 251 17.62 4.23 -2.49
CA LYS A 251 16.43 3.98 -1.65
C LYS A 251 16.74 4.13 -0.16
N TYR A 252 17.88 3.62 0.29
CA TYR A 252 18.36 3.83 1.67
C TYR A 252 18.63 5.31 1.98
N ASP A 253 19.34 6.02 1.11
CA ASP A 253 19.64 7.44 1.32
C ASP A 253 18.37 8.27 1.43
N LEU A 254 17.36 7.91 0.65
CA LEU A 254 16.05 8.50 0.77
C LEU A 254 15.36 8.13 2.10
N PHE A 255 15.38 6.85 2.51
CA PHE A 255 14.86 6.40 3.79
C PHE A 255 15.47 7.19 4.97
N THR A 256 16.78 7.45 4.95
CA THR A 256 17.43 8.23 6.02
C THR A 256 16.94 9.67 6.12
N LYS A 257 16.30 10.21 5.07
CA LYS A 257 15.73 11.58 5.06
C LYS A 257 14.34 11.66 5.68
N ILE A 258 13.66 10.52 5.90
CA ILE A 258 12.34 10.50 6.55
C ILE A 258 12.46 11.13 7.94
N LYS A 259 11.54 12.07 8.25
CA LYS A 259 11.44 12.77 9.52
C LYS A 259 10.37 12.19 10.44
N HIS A 260 9.33 11.62 9.85
CA HIS A 260 8.19 11.06 10.57
C HIS A 260 7.84 9.70 9.97
N GLN A 261 7.70 8.65 10.79
CA GLN A 261 7.28 7.32 10.31
C GLN A 261 5.77 7.24 10.07
N TRP A 262 5.01 8.08 10.74
CA TRP A 262 3.57 8.11 10.67
C TRP A 262 3.03 9.53 10.84
N LEU A 263 1.82 9.76 10.35
CA LEU A 263 1.03 10.96 10.54
C LEU A 263 -0.33 10.54 11.13
N LEU A 264 -0.81 11.25 12.15
CA LEU A 264 -2.19 11.12 12.58
C LEU A 264 -3.00 12.19 11.86
N LEU A 265 -3.98 11.76 11.07
CA LEU A 265 -4.84 12.66 10.35
C LEU A 265 -6.17 12.83 11.08
N GLY A 266 -6.56 14.07 11.32
CA GLY A 266 -7.90 14.41 11.77
C GLY A 266 -8.82 14.67 10.58
N TRP A 267 -10.09 14.35 10.72
CA TRP A 267 -11.11 14.64 9.70
C TRP A 267 -11.83 15.95 10.03
N ASP A 268 -11.78 16.92 9.11
CA ASP A 268 -12.60 18.12 9.20
C ASP A 268 -13.89 17.92 8.39
N ARG A 269 -14.99 17.73 9.12
CA ARG A 269 -16.33 17.58 8.52
C ARG A 269 -16.79 18.80 7.74
N THR A 270 -16.34 20.00 8.10
CA THR A 270 -16.77 21.26 7.47
C THR A 270 -16.21 21.39 6.07
N THR A 271 -14.90 21.17 5.93
CA THR A 271 -14.19 21.20 4.63
C THR A 271 -14.34 19.89 3.86
N GLY A 272 -14.58 18.77 4.55
CA GLY A 272 -14.63 17.45 3.94
C GLY A 272 -13.24 16.96 3.55
N ALA A 273 -12.22 17.32 4.33
CA ALA A 273 -10.82 17.00 4.08
C ALA A 273 -10.10 16.59 5.37
N PHE A 274 -9.00 15.87 5.23
CA PHE A 274 -8.10 15.57 6.32
C PHE A 274 -7.15 16.74 6.61
N TYR A 275 -6.65 16.80 7.84
CA TYR A 275 -5.55 17.66 8.25
C TYR A 275 -4.55 16.86 9.09
N ILE A 276 -3.28 17.26 9.07
CA ILE A 276 -2.26 16.63 9.93
C ILE A 276 -2.50 17.11 11.37
N LYS A 277 -2.97 16.19 12.22
CA LYS A 277 -3.23 16.43 13.64
C LYS A 277 -1.97 16.23 14.47
N GLU A 278 -1.20 15.18 14.16
CA GLU A 278 0.03 14.84 14.86
C GLU A 278 1.04 14.21 13.89
N LYS A 279 2.33 14.40 14.17
CA LYS A 279 3.43 13.81 13.41
C LYS A 279 4.21 12.87 14.32
N GLY A 280 4.47 11.66 13.82
CA GLY A 280 5.21 10.65 14.55
C GLY A 280 6.69 10.93 14.66
N ASN A 281 7.38 10.04 15.38
CA ASN A 281 8.83 10.12 15.52
C ASN A 281 9.57 9.78 14.23
N ARG A 282 10.84 10.18 14.18
CA ARG A 282 11.77 9.79 13.13
C ARG A 282 12.04 8.28 13.18
N PRO A 283 12.24 7.61 12.02
CA PRO A 283 12.72 6.24 12.04
C PRO A 283 14.02 6.10 12.82
N GLU A 284 14.18 4.96 13.48
CA GLU A 284 15.46 4.58 14.07
C GLU A 284 16.55 4.59 13.01
N ALA A 285 17.72 5.10 13.39
CA ALA A 285 18.87 5.13 12.50
C ALA A 285 19.38 3.70 12.32
N VAL A 286 19.35 3.21 11.07
CA VAL A 286 19.87 1.91 10.69
C VAL A 286 20.99 2.09 9.67
N THR A 287 21.94 1.16 9.66
CA THR A 287 22.97 1.05 8.63
C THR A 287 22.37 0.58 7.30
N PHE A 288 23.10 0.74 6.20
CA PHE A 288 22.65 0.25 4.90
C PHE A 288 22.40 -1.26 4.90
N ARG A 289 23.24 -2.04 5.60
CA ARG A 289 23.06 -3.49 5.73
C ARG A 289 21.77 -3.83 6.47
N GLU A 290 21.51 -3.19 7.61
CA GLU A 290 20.28 -3.41 8.39
C GLU A 290 19.04 -2.99 7.61
N PHE A 291 19.11 -1.89 6.86
CA PHE A 291 18.04 -1.51 5.94
C PHE A 291 17.74 -2.61 4.93
N LEU A 292 18.77 -3.21 4.31
CA LEU A 292 18.57 -4.33 3.39
C LEU A 292 18.02 -5.58 4.11
N MET A 293 18.43 -5.87 5.33
CA MET A 293 17.95 -7.03 6.09
C MET A 293 16.49 -6.90 6.56
N ASN A 294 16.07 -5.68 6.91
CA ASN A 294 14.77 -5.42 7.53
C ASN A 294 13.65 -5.18 6.52
N ASN A 295 13.97 -4.99 5.23
CA ASN A 295 12.98 -4.77 4.19
C ASN A 295 12.67 -6.05 3.41
N GLN A 296 11.47 -6.11 2.84
CA GLN A 296 11.03 -7.24 2.03
C GLN A 296 11.68 -7.20 0.64
N PHE A 297 12.05 -8.37 0.14
CA PHE A 297 12.41 -8.59 -1.24
C PHE A 297 11.23 -9.27 -1.91
N TRP A 298 10.82 -8.75 -3.06
CA TRP A 298 9.80 -9.38 -3.87
C TRP A 298 10.30 -10.76 -4.35
N SER A 299 9.38 -11.72 -4.32
CA SER A 299 9.55 -13.05 -4.90
C SER A 299 8.22 -13.46 -5.52
N PRO A 300 8.23 -14.22 -6.63
CA PRO A 300 7.00 -14.75 -7.19
C PRO A 300 6.26 -15.59 -6.14
N MET A 301 4.95 -15.37 -6.03
CA MET A 301 4.05 -16.14 -5.16
C MET A 301 2.99 -16.77 -6.06
N CYS A 302 3.03 -18.10 -6.11
CA CYS A 302 2.15 -18.97 -6.93
C CYS A 302 2.19 -18.76 -8.45
#